data_AF-A0A060CIT6-F1
#
_entry.id   AF-A0A060CIT6-F1
#
_cell.length_a   1.000
_cell.length_b   1.000
_cell.length_c   1.000
_cell.angle_alpha   90.00
_cell.angle_beta   90.00
_cell.angle_gamma   90.00
#
_symmetry.space_group_name_H-M   'P 1'
#
loop_
_entity.id
_entity.type
_entity.pdbx_description
1 polymer ?
#
loop_
_entity_poly.entity_id
_entity_poly.type
_entity_poly.pdbx_seq_one_letter_code
_entity_poly.pdbx_strand_id
1 'polypeptide(L)'
;PHLYKRNGWYYLLTAEGGTAYDHAVTFARSRTIDGQYETHPDKHILTSKDAPLAALQRAGHGDLVETPEGKTYLVHLTGRPTTQERRCVLGRETAIQEAWWGEDDWLYVKNGPVPSLHVEVPGMRDETAYWAEQHYTFHHGLPKDFPVAAHAGNRAHLLHRRW
;
A
#
# COMPACT_ATOMS: atom_id res chain seq x y z
N PRO A 1 -11.88 -0.69 -4.67
CA PRO A 1 -12.43 0.58 -4.17
C PRO A 1 -12.73 0.42 -2.68
N HIS A 2 -12.44 1.44 -1.87
CA HIS A 2 -12.70 1.45 -0.43
C HIS A 2 -13.66 2.59 -0.11
N LEU A 3 -14.61 2.35 0.78
CA LEU A 3 -15.65 3.31 1.15
C LEU A 3 -15.56 3.63 2.64
N TYR A 4 -15.59 4.92 2.97
CA TYR A 4 -15.57 5.41 4.36
C TYR A 4 -16.74 6.36 4.59
N LYS A 5 -17.19 6.46 5.84
CA LYS A 5 -18.24 7.41 6.24
C LYS A 5 -17.72 8.29 7.37
N ARG A 6 -17.69 9.61 7.15
CA ARG A 6 -17.20 10.59 8.14
C ARG A 6 -17.88 11.95 7.92
N ASN A 7 -18.27 12.63 8.99
CA ASN A 7 -18.86 13.99 8.95
C ASN A 7 -20.02 14.17 7.94
N GLY A 8 -20.88 13.15 7.82
CA GLY A 8 -22.01 13.18 6.89
C GLY A 8 -21.61 13.06 5.41
N TRP A 9 -20.39 12.62 5.13
CA TRP A 9 -19.87 12.31 3.80
C TRP A 9 -19.63 10.81 3.66
N TYR A 10 -19.84 10.30 2.45
CA TYR A 10 -19.32 9.04 1.95
C TYR A 10 -18.08 9.34 1.13
N TYR A 11 -16.93 8.80 1.52
CA TYR A 11 -15.68 8.92 0.80
C TYR A 11 -15.42 7.65 0.00
N LEU A 12 -15.01 7.82 -1.26
CA LEU A 12 -14.62 6.75 -2.15
C LEU A 12 -13.12 6.91 -2.45
N LEU A 13 -12.36 5.88 -2.08
CA LEU A 13 -10.94 5.77 -2.38
C LEU A 13 -10.73 4.71 -3.47
N THR A 14 -10.10 5.11 -4.56
CA THR A 14 -9.91 4.27 -5.76
C THR A 14 -8.46 4.25 -6.20
N ALA A 15 -8.07 3.12 -6.79
CA ALA A 15 -6.82 3.02 -7.54
C ALA A 15 -7.10 3.39 -9.00
N GLU A 16 -6.26 4.25 -9.58
CA GLU A 16 -6.33 4.66 -10.99
C GLU A 16 -4.98 4.51 -11.69
N GLY A 17 -4.97 4.60 -13.03
CA GLY A 17 -3.76 4.52 -13.85
C GLY A 17 -3.17 3.11 -14.04
N GLY A 18 -3.77 2.09 -13.41
CA GLY A 18 -3.25 0.73 -13.40
C GLY A 18 -2.04 0.59 -12.47
N THR A 19 -1.66 -0.64 -12.13
CA THR A 19 -0.63 -0.88 -11.09
C THR A 19 0.82 -0.62 -11.56
N ALA A 20 1.02 0.04 -12.71
CA ALA A 20 2.33 0.35 -13.29
C ALA A 20 2.85 1.71 -12.79
N TYR A 21 3.59 2.45 -13.62
CA TYR A 21 4.21 3.72 -13.22
C TYR A 21 3.22 4.89 -13.12
N ASP A 22 2.06 4.80 -13.79
CA ASP A 22 0.99 5.80 -13.71
C ASP A 22 0.02 5.60 -12.54
N HIS A 23 0.34 4.64 -11.66
CA HIS A 23 -0.53 4.27 -10.53
C HIS A 23 -0.77 5.47 -9.61
N ALA A 24 -2.00 5.56 -9.10
CA ALA A 24 -2.41 6.63 -8.21
C ALA A 24 -3.51 6.17 -7.23
N VAL A 25 -3.66 6.90 -6.13
CA VAL A 25 -4.84 6.89 -5.27
C VAL A 25 -5.67 8.14 -5.56
N THR A 26 -6.88 7.94 -6.05
CA THR A 26 -7.88 9.00 -6.24
C THR A 26 -8.87 8.98 -5.08
N PHE A 27 -9.27 10.17 -4.64
CA PHE A 27 -10.19 10.33 -3.53
C PHE A 27 -11.36 11.21 -3.96
N ALA A 28 -12.57 10.84 -3.54
CA ALA A 28 -13.79 11.53 -3.89
C ALA A 28 -14.79 11.42 -2.73
N ARG A 29 -15.79 12.30 -2.67
CA ARG A 29 -16.84 12.23 -1.65
C ARG A 29 -18.22 12.59 -2.17
N SER A 30 -19.27 12.11 -1.50
CA SER A 30 -20.67 12.41 -1.79
C SER A 30 -21.49 12.47 -0.50
N ARG A 31 -22.60 13.22 -0.50
CA ARG A 31 -23.56 13.22 0.61
C ARG A 31 -24.44 11.96 0.64
N THR A 32 -24.56 11.27 -0.49
CA THR A 32 -25.29 9.99 -0.61
C THR A 32 -24.36 8.90 -1.12
N ILE A 33 -24.59 7.66 -0.70
CA ILE A 33 -23.71 6.53 -1.03
C ILE A 33 -23.66 6.24 -2.54
N ASP A 34 -24.74 6.54 -3.26
CA ASP A 34 -24.94 6.36 -4.69
C ASP A 34 -24.40 7.52 -5.55
N GLY A 35 -23.93 8.61 -4.93
CA GLY A 35 -23.34 9.75 -5.62
C GLY A 35 -24.34 10.86 -5.99
N GLN A 36 -23.94 11.87 -6.76
CA GLN A 36 -22.68 12.01 -7.48
C GLN A 36 -21.49 12.35 -6.56
N TYR A 37 -20.35 11.71 -6.82
CA TYR A 37 -19.13 11.97 -6.06
C TYR A 37 -18.37 13.16 -6.65
N GLU A 38 -18.09 14.17 -5.83
CA GLU A 38 -17.11 15.20 -6.15
C GLU A 38 -15.71 14.66 -5.91
N THR A 39 -14.78 14.94 -6.83
CA THR A 39 -13.39 14.50 -6.71
C THR A 39 -12.61 15.48 -5.85
N HIS A 40 -11.64 14.97 -5.08
CA HIS A 40 -10.69 15.77 -4.31
C HIS A 40 -10.05 16.86 -5.20
N PRO A 41 -9.77 18.08 -4.68
CA PRO A 41 -9.16 19.15 -5.46
C PRO A 41 -7.85 18.74 -6.16
N ASP A 42 -6.99 17.98 -5.46
CA ASP A 42 -5.75 17.44 -6.02
C ASP A 42 -5.94 16.21 -6.92
N LYS A 43 -7.17 15.68 -7.00
CA LYS A 43 -7.58 14.43 -7.66
C LYS A 43 -6.85 13.18 -7.15
N HIS A 44 -5.55 13.10 -7.36
CA HIS A 44 -4.69 12.04 -6.85
C HIS A 44 -4.02 12.48 -5.55
N ILE A 45 -4.53 11.99 -4.41
CA ILE A 45 -3.94 12.29 -3.09
C ILE A 45 -2.60 11.58 -2.88
N LEU A 46 -2.30 10.55 -3.69
CA LEU A 46 -1.02 9.85 -3.69
C LEU A 46 -0.66 9.35 -5.10
N THR A 47 0.52 9.71 -5.60
CA THR A 47 1.10 9.15 -6.83
C THR A 47 2.59 9.47 -6.95
N SER A 48 3.35 8.61 -7.61
CA SER A 48 4.74 8.88 -7.99
C SER A 48 4.92 9.10 -9.50
N LYS A 49 3.84 9.14 -10.28
CA LYS A 49 3.89 9.07 -11.76
C LYS A 49 4.74 10.19 -12.38
N ASP A 50 4.65 11.38 -11.82
CA ASP A 50 5.35 12.59 -12.28
C ASP A 50 6.70 12.80 -11.56
N ALA A 51 7.12 11.84 -10.72
CA ALA A 51 8.32 11.90 -9.90
C ALA A 51 9.22 10.66 -10.13
N PRO A 52 9.87 10.53 -11.29
CA PRO A 52 10.59 9.30 -11.68
C PRO A 52 11.80 8.97 -10.79
N LEU A 53 12.33 9.96 -10.06
CA LEU A 53 13.44 9.82 -9.12
C LEU A 53 13.00 9.50 -7.69
N ALA A 54 11.69 9.47 -7.40
CA ALA A 54 11.21 9.10 -6.07
C ALA A 54 11.59 7.64 -5.75
N ALA A 55 12.05 7.39 -4.53
CA ALA A 55 12.47 6.05 -4.10
C ALA A 55 11.32 5.03 -4.14
N LEU A 56 10.10 5.50 -3.87
CA LEU A 56 8.87 4.72 -3.90
C LEU A 56 8.11 5.05 -5.18
N GLN A 57 8.01 4.09 -6.10
CA GLN A 57 7.32 4.22 -7.39
C GLN A 57 6.01 3.44 -7.39
N ARG A 58 5.18 3.63 -8.42
CA ARG A 58 3.92 2.87 -8.59
C ARG A 58 2.98 3.03 -7.39
N ALA A 59 3.07 4.16 -6.68
CA ALA A 59 2.29 4.43 -5.48
C ALA A 59 0.80 4.53 -5.81
N GLY A 60 0.00 3.66 -5.22
CA GLY A 60 -1.43 3.57 -5.51
C GLY A 60 -2.08 2.43 -4.73
N HIS A 61 -3.35 2.14 -5.02
CA HIS A 61 -4.12 1.09 -4.35
C HIS A 61 -4.02 1.18 -2.82
N GLY A 62 -4.46 2.33 -2.31
CA GLY A 62 -4.36 2.63 -0.89
C GLY A 62 -5.54 2.12 -0.07
N ASP A 63 -5.39 2.18 1.24
CA ASP A 63 -6.45 2.03 2.23
C ASP A 63 -6.14 2.95 3.43
N LEU A 64 -7.16 3.37 4.16
CA LEU A 64 -7.03 4.27 5.30
C LEU A 64 -7.15 3.50 6.61
N VAL A 65 -6.30 3.87 7.56
CA VAL A 65 -6.38 3.39 8.94
C VAL A 65 -6.29 4.56 9.90
N GLU A 66 -7.16 4.58 10.89
CA GLU A 66 -7.11 5.54 12.00
C GLU A 66 -6.61 4.82 13.25
N THR A 67 -5.66 5.42 13.95
CA THR A 67 -5.18 4.89 15.24
C THR A 67 -6.17 5.23 16.35
N PRO A 68 -6.13 4.53 17.50
CA PRO A 68 -6.98 4.87 18.65
C PRO A 68 -6.82 6.32 19.14
N GLU A 69 -5.66 6.92 18.91
CA GLU A 69 -5.34 8.32 19.26
C GLU A 69 -5.79 9.32 18.19
N GLY A 70 -6.45 8.86 17.12
CA GLY A 70 -7.03 9.70 16.07
C GLY A 70 -6.07 10.12 14.95
N LYS A 71 -4.85 9.57 14.89
CA LYS A 71 -3.96 9.79 13.73
C LYS A 71 -4.45 8.97 12.54
N THR A 72 -4.43 9.55 11.35
CA THR A 72 -4.80 8.85 10.12
C THR A 72 -3.55 8.48 9.32
N TYR A 73 -3.54 7.29 8.75
CA TYR A 73 -2.51 6.84 7.83
C TYR A 73 -3.12 6.27 6.56
N LEU A 74 -2.42 6.45 5.45
CA LEU A 74 -2.71 5.86 4.15
C LEU A 74 -1.70 4.74 3.89
N VAL A 75 -2.11 3.49 4.01
CA VAL A 75 -1.32 2.36 3.52
C VAL A 75 -1.47 2.27 2.01
N HIS A 76 -0.42 1.89 1.28
CA HIS A 76 -0.46 1.76 -0.17
C HIS A 76 0.58 0.78 -0.67
N LEU A 77 0.40 0.28 -1.90
CA LEU A 77 1.46 -0.48 -2.55
C LEU A 77 2.50 0.46 -3.19
N THR A 78 3.71 -0.04 -3.35
CA THR A 78 4.83 0.64 -4.01
C THR A 78 5.70 -0.39 -4.74
N GLY A 79 6.53 0.07 -5.66
CA GLY A 79 7.64 -0.69 -6.22
C GLY A 79 8.94 0.09 -6.09
N ARG A 80 10.05 -0.61 -5.83
CA ARG A 80 11.40 -0.04 -5.81
C ARG A 80 12.18 -0.53 -7.02
N PRO A 81 12.18 0.22 -8.14
CA PRO A 81 12.88 -0.20 -9.34
C PRO A 81 14.40 -0.19 -9.14
N THR A 82 15.06 -1.17 -9.74
CA THR A 82 16.52 -1.23 -9.85
C THR A 82 16.95 -0.94 -11.29
N THR A 83 18.17 -0.41 -11.44
CA THR A 83 18.81 -0.10 -12.73
C THR A 83 18.02 0.90 -13.60
N GLN A 84 18.55 1.20 -14.79
CA GLN A 84 17.89 2.07 -15.76
C GLN A 84 16.64 1.43 -16.40
N GLU A 85 16.55 0.09 -16.39
CA GLU A 85 15.41 -0.67 -16.92
C GLU A 85 14.17 -0.62 -16.01
N ARG A 86 14.29 0.05 -14.86
CA ARG A 86 13.24 0.23 -13.85
C ARG A 86 12.51 -1.08 -13.52
N ARG A 87 13.25 -2.15 -13.22
CA ARG A 87 12.67 -3.46 -12.87
C ARG A 87 12.48 -3.56 -11.36
N CYS A 88 11.29 -3.93 -10.90
CA CYS A 88 11.01 -4.16 -9.48
C CYS A 88 11.19 -5.64 -9.14
N VAL A 89 12.42 -6.07 -8.82
CA VAL A 89 12.74 -7.48 -8.55
C VAL A 89 12.06 -8.04 -7.30
N LEU A 90 11.69 -7.16 -6.35
CA LEU A 90 10.91 -7.50 -5.15
C LEU A 90 9.38 -7.51 -5.39
N GLY A 91 8.94 -7.26 -6.63
CA GLY A 91 7.53 -7.13 -6.95
C GLY A 91 6.93 -5.81 -6.44
N ARG A 92 5.81 -5.91 -5.71
CA ARG A 92 5.14 -4.77 -5.07
C ARG A 92 5.20 -4.96 -3.57
N GLU A 93 5.55 -3.91 -2.88
CA GLU A 93 5.75 -3.86 -1.43
C GLU A 93 4.68 -2.96 -0.82
N THR A 94 4.47 -3.05 0.49
CA THR A 94 3.55 -2.17 1.22
C THR A 94 4.32 -1.03 1.86
N ALA A 95 3.82 0.19 1.71
CA ALA A 95 4.30 1.39 2.39
C ALA A 95 3.12 2.07 3.11
N ILE A 96 3.44 3.03 3.98
CA ILE A 96 2.47 3.77 4.77
C ILE A 96 2.84 5.25 4.76
N GLN A 97 1.85 6.14 4.71
CA GLN A 97 2.01 7.59 4.74
C GLN A 97 1.16 8.19 5.85
N GLU A 98 1.68 9.19 6.56
CA GLU A 98 0.87 9.98 7.50
C GLU A 98 -0.10 10.85 6.69
N ALA A 99 -1.37 10.85 7.08
CA ALA A 99 -2.41 11.62 6.45
C ALA A 99 -3.20 12.40 7.50
N TRP A 100 -3.87 13.46 7.08
CA TRP A 100 -4.65 14.31 7.97
C TRP A 100 -5.89 14.82 7.27
N TRP A 101 -6.93 15.07 8.06
CA TRP A 101 -8.18 15.65 7.59
C TRP A 101 -8.13 17.17 7.73
N GLY A 102 -8.35 17.89 6.63
CA GLY A 102 -8.42 19.33 6.62
C GLY A 102 -9.73 19.89 7.16
N GLU A 103 -9.76 21.20 7.40
CA GLU A 103 -10.95 21.93 7.83
C GLU A 103 -12.08 21.87 6.77
N ASP A 104 -11.71 21.59 5.53
CA ASP A 104 -12.60 21.41 4.38
C ASP A 104 -13.18 19.98 4.27
N ASP A 105 -12.96 19.13 5.28
CA ASP A 105 -13.33 17.72 5.30
C ASP A 105 -12.66 16.88 4.18
N TRP A 106 -11.49 17.29 3.67
CA TRP A 106 -10.71 16.47 2.74
C TRP A 106 -9.52 15.80 3.42
N LEU A 107 -9.08 14.65 2.88
CA LEU A 107 -7.91 13.95 3.38
C LEU A 107 -6.68 14.32 2.55
N TYR A 108 -5.64 14.78 3.23
CA TYR A 108 -4.36 15.14 2.64
C TYR A 108 -3.26 14.20 3.13
N VAL A 109 -2.32 13.88 2.25
CA VAL A 109 -1.12 13.11 2.59
C VAL A 109 0.01 14.07 2.96
N LYS A 110 0.66 13.85 4.10
CA LYS A 110 1.78 14.68 4.56
C LYS A 110 2.93 14.60 3.55
N ASN A 111 3.39 15.76 3.05
CA ASN A 111 4.39 15.90 1.98
C ASN A 111 3.99 15.28 0.63
N GLY A 112 2.72 14.93 0.45
CA GLY A 112 2.20 14.35 -0.79
C GLY A 112 2.17 15.35 -1.96
N PRO A 113 1.78 14.90 -3.17
CA PRO A 113 1.24 13.57 -3.46
C PRO A 113 2.32 12.48 -3.66
N VAL A 114 3.60 12.84 -3.73
CA VAL A 114 4.69 11.86 -3.84
C VAL A 114 4.93 11.21 -2.47
N PRO A 115 4.96 9.87 -2.37
CA PRO A 115 5.15 9.18 -1.08
C PRO A 115 6.51 9.50 -0.45
N SER A 116 6.51 9.76 0.86
CA SER A 116 7.72 9.91 1.66
C SER A 116 8.39 8.55 1.88
N LEU A 117 9.73 8.53 1.86
CA LEU A 117 10.51 7.33 2.18
C LEU A 117 10.52 7.04 3.69
N HIS A 118 10.51 8.09 4.51
CA HIS A 118 10.49 8.00 5.96
C HIS A 118 9.19 8.62 6.48
N VAL A 119 8.49 7.88 7.34
CA VAL A 119 7.21 8.27 7.91
C VAL A 119 7.25 7.96 9.39
N GLU A 120 6.90 8.96 10.20
CA GLU A 120 6.77 8.80 11.64
C GLU A 120 5.52 7.97 11.93
N VAL A 121 5.68 6.87 12.69
CA VAL A 121 4.59 5.99 13.11
C VAL A 121 4.60 5.85 14.63
N PRO A 122 3.45 5.70 15.30
CA PRO A 122 3.42 5.52 16.74
C PRO A 122 4.02 4.16 17.13
N GLY A 123 4.71 4.14 18.27
CA GLY A 123 5.32 2.94 18.84
C GLY A 123 6.82 2.85 18.57
N MET A 124 7.45 1.88 19.24
CA MET A 124 8.86 1.56 19.05
C MET A 124 8.95 0.24 18.29
N ARG A 125 9.70 0.22 17.18
CA ARG A 125 9.93 -1.00 16.43
C ARG A 125 10.94 -1.87 17.18
N ASP A 126 10.51 -3.05 17.61
CA ASP A 126 11.42 -4.09 18.07
C ASP A 126 11.85 -4.94 16.86
N GLU A 127 13.12 -4.79 16.46
CA GLU A 127 13.68 -5.53 15.34
C GLU A 127 14.40 -6.82 15.78
N THR A 128 14.41 -7.14 17.08
CA THR A 128 15.15 -8.30 17.61
C THR A 128 14.72 -9.60 16.95
N ALA A 129 13.41 -9.82 16.83
CA ALA A 129 12.86 -10.99 16.14
C ALA A 129 13.11 -10.97 14.63
N TYR A 130 13.18 -9.77 14.02
CA TYR A 130 13.40 -9.63 12.58
C TYR A 130 14.83 -10.02 12.17
N TRP A 131 15.82 -9.65 12.99
CA TRP A 131 17.23 -9.98 12.75
C TRP A 131 17.66 -11.32 13.32
N ALA A 132 16.80 -11.99 14.09
CA ALA A 132 17.11 -13.30 14.64
C ALA A 132 17.28 -14.34 13.53
N GLU A 133 18.37 -15.09 13.59
CA GLU A 133 18.63 -16.20 12.67
C GLU A 133 17.49 -17.23 12.74
N GLN A 134 16.96 -17.62 11.58
CA GLN A 134 15.87 -18.58 11.47
C GLN A 134 16.40 -19.90 10.91
N HIS A 135 16.29 -20.98 11.70
CA HIS A 135 16.64 -22.34 11.29
C HIS A 135 15.38 -23.20 11.24
N TYR A 136 15.01 -23.66 10.04
CA TYR A 136 13.83 -24.50 9.84
C TYR A 136 14.22 -25.98 9.80
N THR A 137 13.76 -26.75 10.79
CA THR A 137 13.96 -28.20 10.88
C THR A 137 12.77 -29.02 10.35
N PHE A 138 11.65 -28.35 10.05
CA PHE A 138 10.42 -28.93 9.49
C PHE A 138 9.74 -30.01 10.36
N HIS A 139 10.11 -30.19 11.64
CA HIS A 139 9.46 -31.15 12.54
C HIS A 139 7.99 -30.82 12.85
N HIS A 140 7.58 -29.56 12.71
CA HIS A 140 6.22 -29.07 13.00
C HIS A 140 5.44 -28.70 11.73
N GLY A 141 5.83 -29.28 10.58
CA GLY A 141 5.21 -29.00 9.29
C GLY A 141 5.86 -27.81 8.56
N LEU A 142 5.16 -27.35 7.52
CA LEU A 142 5.65 -26.29 6.64
C LEU A 142 5.52 -24.92 7.35
N PRO A 143 6.60 -24.12 7.44
CA PRO A 143 6.53 -22.78 8.01
C PRO A 143 5.63 -21.86 7.18
N LYS A 144 4.98 -20.89 7.84
CA LYS A 144 3.97 -20.00 7.21
C LYS A 144 4.50 -19.19 6.02
N ASP A 145 5.80 -18.91 6.01
CA ASP A 145 6.44 -18.09 4.98
C ASP A 145 6.83 -18.89 3.72
N PHE A 146 6.56 -20.20 3.70
CA PHE A 146 6.76 -21.05 2.53
C PHE A 146 5.41 -21.31 1.84
N PRO A 147 5.01 -20.46 0.87
CA PRO A 147 3.83 -20.73 0.07
C PRO A 147 4.07 -21.89 -0.90
N VAL A 148 3.00 -22.62 -1.21
CA VAL A 148 2.99 -23.58 -2.32
C VAL A 148 2.32 -22.93 -3.52
N ALA A 149 2.88 -23.12 -4.72
CA ALA A 149 2.19 -22.72 -5.94
C ALA A 149 0.86 -23.47 -6.04
N ALA A 150 -0.22 -22.76 -6.39
CA ALA A 150 -1.54 -23.36 -6.50
C ALA A 150 -1.50 -24.56 -7.46
N HIS A 151 -1.82 -25.75 -6.94
CA HIS A 151 -1.93 -26.96 -7.74
C HIS A 151 -3.37 -27.08 -8.24
N ALA A 152 -3.59 -26.95 -9.54
CA ALA A 152 -4.84 -27.39 -10.16
C ALA A 152 -4.83 -28.94 -10.22
N GLY A 153 -5.04 -29.61 -9.09
CA GLY A 153 -5.03 -31.07 -9.02
C GLY A 153 -4.58 -31.62 -7.67
N ASN A 154 -5.09 -32.77 -7.29
CA ASN A 154 -5.02 -33.31 -5.93
C ASN A 154 -3.71 -34.06 -5.63
N ARG A 155 -2.53 -33.54 -6.00
CA ARG A 155 -1.21 -34.11 -5.67
C ARG A 155 -0.10 -33.05 -5.58
N ALA A 156 0.44 -32.82 -4.39
CA ALA A 156 1.67 -32.06 -4.24
C ALA A 156 2.87 -32.83 -4.83
N HIS A 157 3.51 -32.28 -5.87
CA HIS A 157 4.81 -32.75 -6.34
C HIS A 157 5.88 -31.74 -5.96
N LEU A 158 6.84 -32.15 -5.12
CA LEU A 158 8.09 -31.41 -4.92
C LEU A 158 8.91 -31.44 -6.21
N LEU A 159 9.07 -30.29 -6.85
CA LEU A 159 10.01 -30.10 -7.95
C LEU A 159 11.43 -30.01 -7.38
N HIS A 160 12.16 -31.13 -7.39
CA HIS A 160 13.62 -31.08 -7.33
C HIS A 160 14.17 -30.65 -8.70
N ARG A 161 14.60 -29.39 -8.82
CA ARG A 161 15.57 -29.03 -9.87
C ARG A 161 16.97 -29.25 -9.32
N ARG A 162 17.67 -30.25 -9.85
CA ARG A 162 19.14 -30.32 -9.78
C ARG A 162 19.71 -29.29 -10.76
N TRP A 163 20.70 -28.54 -10.30
CA TRP A 163 21.62 -27.81 -11.18
C TRP A 163 22.55 -28.80 -11.87
#